data_AF-A0A2T2TET5-F1
#
_entry.id   AF-A0A2T2TET5-F1
#
_cell.length_a   1.000
_cell.length_b   1.000
_cell.length_c   1.000
_cell.angle_alpha   90.00
_cell.angle_beta   90.00
_cell.angle_gamma   90.00
#
_symmetry.space_group_name_H-M   'P 1'
#
loop_
_entity.id
_entity.type
_entity.pdbx_description
1 polymer ?
#
loop_
_entity_poly.entity_id
_entity_poly.type
_entity_poly.pdbx_seq_one_letter_code
_entity_poly.pdbx_strand_id
1 'polypeptide(L)'
;MATETAPAPTGTDDEHEHPEHLEHHFVSSEQQFDSAKLGMWIFLITEILLFSGLFVAYAVYRFLHPETYATASGTLDQIWGTVNPIVLLTSSLTVALSIHHIKKDEVKTCVHYLLTTL
;
A
#
# COMPACT_ATOMS: atom_id res chain seq x y z
N MET A 1 -19.17 55.04 -43.77
CA MET A 1 -18.13 54.58 -42.82
C MET A 1 -18.53 53.17 -42.42
N ALA A 2 -17.98 52.16 -43.09
CA ALA A 2 -18.30 50.76 -42.84
C ALA A 2 -17.61 50.32 -41.55
N THR A 3 -18.38 49.87 -40.56
CA THR A 3 -17.85 49.30 -39.33
C THR A 3 -17.44 47.86 -39.61
N GLU A 4 -16.15 47.66 -39.85
CA GLU A 4 -15.51 46.35 -39.91
C GLU A 4 -15.70 45.66 -38.55
N THR A 5 -16.48 44.59 -38.53
CA THR A 5 -16.69 43.79 -37.33
C THR A 5 -15.48 42.85 -37.21
N ALA A 6 -14.62 43.08 -36.22
CA ALA A 6 -13.48 42.23 -35.93
C ALA A 6 -13.96 40.77 -35.75
N PRO A 7 -13.23 39.77 -36.27
CA PRO A 7 -13.61 38.37 -36.10
C PRO A 7 -13.54 38.02 -34.61
N ALA A 8 -14.52 37.24 -34.16
CA ALA A 8 -14.56 36.69 -32.80
C ALA A 8 -13.23 35.99 -32.48
N PRO A 9 -12.75 36.04 -31.22
CA PRO A 9 -11.66 35.19 -30.81
C PRO A 9 -12.13 33.75 -31.05
N THR A 10 -11.55 33.11 -32.07
CA THR A 10 -11.60 31.67 -32.24
C THR A 10 -11.15 31.10 -30.90
N GLY A 11 -12.08 30.44 -30.20
CA GLY A 11 -11.71 29.55 -29.13
C GLY A 11 -10.70 28.60 -29.72
N THR A 12 -9.43 28.83 -29.39
CA THR A 12 -8.47 27.76 -29.38
C THR A 12 -9.04 26.82 -28.34
N ASP A 13 -9.72 25.78 -28.81
CA ASP A 13 -9.86 24.57 -28.03
C ASP A 13 -8.41 24.16 -27.70
N ASP A 14 -7.93 24.68 -26.58
CA ASP A 14 -6.77 24.16 -25.87
C ASP A 14 -7.19 22.74 -25.48
N GLU A 15 -7.05 21.81 -26.43
CA GLU A 15 -6.98 20.39 -26.17
C GLU A 15 -5.80 20.21 -25.22
N HIS A 16 -6.09 20.41 -23.93
CA HIS A 16 -5.24 19.94 -22.86
C HIS A 16 -5.16 18.44 -23.05
N GLU A 17 -4.08 18.02 -23.71
CA GLU A 17 -3.70 16.64 -23.94
C GLU A 17 -3.62 15.97 -22.56
N HIS A 18 -4.74 15.42 -22.10
CA HIS A 18 -4.81 14.72 -20.84
C HIS A 18 -3.95 13.46 -21.00
N PRO A 19 -2.88 13.31 -20.21
CA PRO A 19 -2.03 12.15 -20.35
C PRO A 19 -2.86 10.91 -19.99
N GLU A 20 -2.71 9.84 -20.78
CA GLU A 20 -3.54 8.62 -20.72
C GLU A 20 -3.66 7.99 -19.32
N HIS A 21 -2.67 8.21 -18.44
CA HIS A 21 -2.62 7.70 -17.07
C HIS A 21 -3.35 8.56 -16.02
N LEU A 22 -3.82 9.76 -16.38
CA LEU A 22 -4.51 10.68 -15.48
C LEU A 22 -6.01 10.43 -15.54
N GLU A 23 -6.58 9.98 -14.43
CA GLU A 23 -8.04 9.82 -14.35
C GLU A 23 -8.74 11.18 -14.39
N HIS A 24 -9.86 11.24 -15.11
CA HIS A 24 -10.62 12.48 -15.37
C HIS A 24 -11.12 13.23 -14.12
N HIS A 25 -11.17 12.57 -12.96
CA HIS A 25 -11.54 13.19 -11.67
C HIS A 25 -10.35 13.85 -10.94
N PHE A 26 -9.12 13.67 -11.42
CA PHE A 26 -7.95 14.32 -10.85
C PHE A 26 -7.50 15.51 -11.70
N VAL A 27 -7.07 16.56 -11.01
CA VAL A 27 -6.58 17.79 -11.62
C VAL A 27 -5.11 17.63 -12.05
N SER A 28 -4.36 16.72 -11.43
CA SER A 28 -2.96 16.43 -11.77
C SER A 28 -2.53 15.00 -11.36
N SER A 29 -1.45 14.50 -11.97
CA SER A 29 -0.90 13.18 -11.61
C SER A 29 -0.32 13.15 -10.18
N GLU A 30 0.15 14.29 -9.68
CA GLU A 30 0.60 14.43 -8.29
C GLU A 30 -0.58 14.24 -7.33
N GLN A 31 -1.72 14.89 -7.61
CA GLN A 31 -2.94 14.73 -6.81
C GLN A 31 -3.44 13.28 -6.81
N GLN A 32 -3.41 12.60 -7.97
CA GLN A 32 -3.78 11.19 -8.09
C GLN A 32 -2.87 10.29 -7.22
N PHE A 33 -1.55 10.51 -7.28
CA PHE A 33 -0.59 9.74 -6.48
C PHE A 33 -0.77 9.95 -4.98
N ASP A 34 -0.95 11.19 -4.54
CA ASP A 34 -1.16 11.49 -3.12
C ASP A 34 -2.49 10.95 -2.60
N SER A 35 -3.55 10.99 -3.42
CA SER A 35 -4.84 10.39 -3.10
C SER A 35 -4.72 8.87 -2.94
N ALA A 36 -4.00 8.19 -3.84
CA ALA A 36 -3.75 6.75 -3.75
C ALA A 36 -2.93 6.39 -2.49
N LYS A 37 -1.88 7.18 -2.18
CA LYS A 37 -1.06 7.01 -0.98
C LYS A 37 -1.90 7.18 0.30
N LEU A 38 -2.75 8.20 0.35
CA LEU A 38 -3.69 8.42 1.46
C LEU A 38 -4.65 7.24 1.61
N GLY A 39 -5.23 6.76 0.50
CA GLY A 39 -6.09 5.58 0.49
C GLY A 39 -5.41 4.35 1.10
N MET A 40 -4.15 4.09 0.72
CA MET A 40 -3.36 3.00 1.31
C MET A 40 -3.14 3.18 2.81
N TRP A 41 -2.86 4.39 3.29
CA TRP A 41 -2.71 4.66 4.73
C TRP A 41 -4.01 4.41 5.51
N ILE A 42 -5.14 4.87 5.00
CA ILE A 42 -6.45 4.63 5.64
C ILE A 42 -6.75 3.13 5.68
N PHE A 43 -6.54 2.42 4.57
CA PHE A 43 -6.71 0.98 4.51
C PHE A 43 -5.86 0.26 5.57
N LEU A 44 -4.57 0.58 5.67
CA LEU A 44 -3.68 0.01 6.68
C LEU A 44 -4.15 0.30 8.12
N ILE A 45 -4.68 1.50 8.39
CA ILE A 45 -5.25 1.84 9.70
C ILE A 45 -6.46 0.95 10.02
N THR A 46 -7.34 0.69 9.04
CA THR A 46 -8.50 -0.19 9.25
C THR A 46 -8.08 -1.63 9.55
N GLU A 47 -7.04 -2.14 8.89
CA GLU A 47 -6.47 -3.46 9.19
C GLU A 47 -5.86 -3.50 10.61
N ILE A 48 -5.14 -2.46 11.03
CA ILE A 48 -4.63 -2.36 12.42
C ILE A 48 -5.80 -2.40 13.41
N LEU A 49 -6.92 -1.73 13.12
CA LEU A 49 -8.11 -1.72 13.97
C LEU A 49 -8.76 -3.10 14.04
N LEU A 50 -8.84 -3.82 12.90
CA LEU A 50 -9.31 -5.20 12.82
C LEU A 50 -8.47 -6.13 13.72
N PHE A 51 -7.15 -6.13 13.56
CA PHE A 51 -6.26 -6.98 14.36
C PHE A 51 -6.21 -6.55 15.83
N SER A 52 -6.36 -5.26 16.14
CA SER A 52 -6.46 -4.78 17.52
C SER A 52 -7.67 -5.36 18.24
N GLY A 53 -8.81 -5.47 17.57
CA GLY A 53 -9.99 -6.15 18.11
C GLY A 53 -9.71 -7.61 18.46
N LEU A 54 -8.98 -8.32 17.59
CA LEU A 54 -8.55 -9.71 17.84
C LEU A 54 -7.61 -9.81 19.05
N PHE A 55 -6.65 -8.89 19.20
CA PHE A 55 -5.74 -8.86 20.35
C PHE A 55 -6.46 -8.54 21.66
N VAL A 56 -7.43 -7.61 21.65
CA VAL A 56 -8.26 -7.33 22.84
C VAL A 56 -9.07 -8.56 23.23
N ALA A 57 -9.70 -9.24 22.27
CA ALA A 57 -10.41 -10.48 22.52
C ALA A 57 -9.46 -11.53 23.14
N TYR A 58 -8.28 -11.75 22.54
CA TYR A 58 -7.25 -12.64 23.10
C TYR A 58 -6.89 -12.27 24.54
N ALA A 59 -6.64 -11.00 24.84
CA ALA A 59 -6.27 -10.55 26.19
C ALA A 59 -7.37 -10.79 27.22
N VAL A 60 -8.64 -10.51 26.86
CA VAL A 60 -9.80 -10.76 27.73
C VAL A 60 -9.94 -12.25 28.03
N TYR A 61 -9.91 -13.12 27.00
CA TYR A 61 -10.00 -14.56 27.21
C TYR A 61 -8.80 -15.13 27.99
N ARG A 62 -7.60 -14.60 27.77
CA ARG A 62 -6.40 -14.97 28.53
C ARG A 62 -6.53 -14.64 30.02
N PHE A 63 -7.18 -13.53 30.36
CA PHE A 63 -7.45 -13.11 31.73
C PHE A 63 -8.57 -13.95 32.37
N LEU A 64 -9.63 -14.28 31.63
CA LEU A 64 -10.76 -15.07 32.13
C LEU A 64 -10.41 -16.55 32.34
N HIS A 65 -9.48 -17.11 31.57
CA HIS A 65 -9.13 -18.54 31.62
C HIS A 65 -7.62 -18.78 31.84
N PRO A 66 -7.04 -18.33 32.96
CA PRO A 66 -5.59 -18.31 33.12
C PRO A 66 -4.94 -19.70 33.10
N GLU A 67 -5.59 -20.70 33.72
CA GLU A 67 -5.18 -22.12 33.78
C GLU A 67 -5.15 -22.78 32.39
N THR A 68 -6.21 -22.60 31.61
CA THR A 68 -6.33 -23.16 30.25
C THR A 68 -5.20 -22.66 29.36
N TYR A 69 -4.92 -21.36 29.40
CA TYR A 69 -3.84 -20.78 28.61
C TYR A 69 -2.44 -21.16 29.11
N ALA A 70 -2.26 -21.40 30.42
CA ALA A 70 -0.99 -21.92 30.93
C ALA A 70 -0.71 -23.31 30.36
N THR A 71 -1.71 -24.20 30.36
CA THR A 71 -1.58 -25.56 29.81
C THR A 71 -1.43 -25.53 28.29
N ALA A 72 -2.25 -24.74 27.58
CA ALA A 72 -2.21 -24.66 26.13
C ALA A 72 -0.91 -24.06 25.59
N SER A 73 -0.27 -23.14 26.32
CA SER A 73 1.01 -22.53 25.89
C SER A 73 2.13 -23.55 25.68
N GLY A 74 2.13 -24.66 26.43
CA GLY A 74 3.10 -25.75 26.27
C GLY A 74 2.86 -26.64 25.05
N THR A 75 1.71 -26.51 24.37
CA THR A 75 1.41 -27.28 23.15
C THR A 75 1.93 -26.61 21.88
N LEU A 76 2.41 -25.37 21.98
CA LEU A 76 2.97 -24.63 20.85
C LEU A 76 4.41 -25.06 20.59
N ASP A 77 4.69 -25.50 19.36
CA ASP A 77 6.07 -25.74 18.93
C ASP A 77 6.79 -24.40 18.69
N GLN A 78 7.71 -24.08 19.58
CA GLN A 78 8.46 -22.82 19.55
C GLN A 78 9.34 -22.70 18.30
N ILE A 79 9.82 -23.81 17.73
CA ILE A 79 10.67 -23.77 16.53
C ILE A 79 9.82 -23.27 15.35
N TRP A 80 8.67 -23.88 15.11
CA TRP A 80 7.75 -23.43 14.05
C TRP A 80 7.19 -22.03 14.33
N GLY A 81 6.92 -21.71 15.59
CA GLY A 81 6.53 -20.37 16.01
C GLY A 81 7.58 -19.29 15.72
N THR A 82 8.87 -19.64 15.65
CA THR A 82 9.97 -18.70 15.40
C THR A 82 10.39 -18.66 13.92
N VAL A 83 10.37 -19.81 13.24
CA VAL A 83 10.73 -19.91 11.81
C VAL A 83 9.79 -19.08 10.95
N ASN A 84 8.48 -19.12 11.20
CA ASN A 84 7.50 -18.37 10.40
C ASN A 84 7.76 -16.85 10.42
N PRO A 85 7.93 -16.18 11.59
CA PRO A 85 8.36 -14.79 11.64
C PRO A 85 9.67 -14.49 10.92
N ILE A 86 10.67 -15.37 11.01
CA ILE A 86 11.94 -15.18 10.29
C ILE A 86 11.71 -15.16 8.77
N VAL A 87 10.90 -16.08 8.25
CA VAL A 87 10.53 -16.12 6.84
C VAL A 87 9.78 -14.85 6.43
N LEU A 88 8.77 -14.44 7.21
CA LEU A 88 7.98 -13.24 6.94
C LEU A 88 8.82 -11.95 6.97
N LEU A 89 9.73 -11.81 7.93
CA LEU A 89 10.65 -10.67 8.01
C LEU A 89 11.62 -10.64 6.82
N THR A 90 12.12 -11.81 6.41
CA THR A 90 12.99 -11.93 5.24
C THR A 90 12.24 -11.58 3.95
N SER A 91 11.00 -12.03 3.79
CA SER A 91 10.13 -11.64 2.68
C SER A 91 9.93 -10.12 2.65
N SER A 92 9.59 -9.48 3.78
CA SER A 92 9.49 -8.01 3.84
C SER A 92 10.79 -7.31 3.46
N LEU A 93 11.95 -7.86 3.83
CA LEU A 93 13.26 -7.33 3.43
C LEU A 93 13.47 -7.42 1.91
N THR A 94 13.12 -8.55 1.27
CA THR A 94 13.23 -8.68 -0.19
C THR A 94 12.39 -7.65 -0.94
N VAL A 95 11.19 -7.33 -0.46
CA VAL A 95 10.35 -6.26 -1.04
C VAL A 95 11.03 -4.90 -0.88
N ALA A 96 11.58 -4.58 0.30
CA ALA A 96 12.32 -3.33 0.51
C ALA A 96 13.55 -3.22 -0.43
N LEU A 97 14.29 -4.32 -0.64
CA LEU A 97 15.40 -4.38 -1.60
C LEU A 97 14.92 -4.19 -3.04
N SER A 98 13.77 -4.77 -3.43
CA SER A 98 13.20 -4.56 -4.75
C SER A 98 12.91 -3.07 -5.04
N ILE A 99 12.40 -2.35 -4.04
CA ILE A 99 12.12 -0.91 -4.11
C ILE A 99 13.43 -0.10 -4.18
N HIS A 100 14.48 -0.54 -3.52
CA HIS A 100 15.80 0.09 -3.62
C HIS A 100 16.39 -0.04 -5.03
N HIS A 101 16.28 -1.21 -5.65
CA HIS A 101 16.81 -1.45 -6.99
C HIS A 101 15.98 -0.77 -8.09
N ILE A 102 14.65 -0.72 -7.99
CA ILE A 102 13.83 0.00 -8.97
C ILE A 102 14.10 1.51 -8.96
N LYS A 103 14.42 2.09 -7.80
CA LYS A 103 14.85 3.51 -7.70
C LYS A 103 16.19 3.79 -8.40
N LYS A 104 17.00 2.76 -8.66
CA LYS A 104 18.25 2.82 -9.43
C LYS A 104 18.08 2.42 -10.90
N ASP A 105 16.84 2.25 -11.36
CA ASP A 105 16.50 1.78 -12.70
C ASP A 105 16.97 0.34 -13.00
N GLU A 106 17.25 -0.45 -11.96
CA GLU A 106 17.70 -1.85 -12.07
C GLU A 106 16.52 -2.82 -12.09
N VAL A 107 15.72 -2.77 -13.16
CA VAL A 107 14.45 -3.52 -13.28
C VAL A 107 14.62 -5.04 -13.12
N LYS A 108 15.66 -5.64 -13.72
CA LYS A 108 15.91 -7.09 -13.65
C LYS A 108 16.13 -7.55 -12.21
N THR A 109 16.91 -6.79 -11.44
CA THR A 109 17.20 -7.09 -10.03
C THR A 109 15.96 -6.88 -9.16
N CYS A 110 15.16 -5.85 -9.44
CA CYS A 110 13.86 -5.65 -8.79
C CYS A 110 12.93 -6.86 -8.96
N VAL A 111 12.77 -7.34 -10.20
CA VAL A 111 11.92 -8.51 -10.50
C VAL A 111 12.44 -9.76 -9.81
N HIS A 112 13.76 -9.99 -9.78
CA HIS A 112 14.32 -11.12 -9.02
C HIS A 112 13.94 -11.05 -7.53
N TYR A 113 14.08 -9.89 -6.88
CA TYR A 113 13.71 -9.74 -5.47
C TYR A 113 12.20 -9.93 -5.23
N LEU A 114 11.35 -9.49 -6.15
CA LEU A 114 9.90 -9.75 -6.09
C LEU A 114 9.58 -11.23 -6.26
N LEU A 115 10.27 -11.95 -7.15
CA LEU A 115 10.08 -13.39 -7.32
C LEU A 115 10.56 -14.19 -6.11
N THR A 116 11.64 -13.77 -5.46
CA THR A 116 12.15 -14.46 -4.25
C THR A 116 11.22 -14.31 -3.04
N THR A 117 10.27 -13.37 -3.07
CA THR A 117 9.35 -13.10 -1.95
C THR A 117 8.05 -13.90 -2.02
N LEU A 118 7.68 -14.33 -3.23
CA LEU A 118 6.46 -15.09 -3.55
C LEU A 118 6.66 -16.58 -3.31
#